data_AF-A0A100XZW8-F1
#
_entry.id   AF-A0A100XZW8-F1
#
_cell.length_a   1.000
_cell.length_b   1.000
_cell.length_c   1.000
_cell.angle_alpha   90.00
_cell.angle_beta   90.00
_cell.angle_gamma   90.00
#
_symmetry.space_group_name_H-M   'P 1'
#
loop_
_entity.id
_entity.type
_entity.pdbx_description
1 polymer ?
#
loop_
_entity_poly.entity_id
_entity_poly.type
_entity_poly.pdbx_seq_one_letter_code
_entity_poly.pdbx_strand_id
1 'polypeptide(L)'
;MDDDLKAIIPFIIIFILIVQMVQMRLEIGELRRDVEGFKNQHEQYSHVLWSEYGRDIYAAREYLQKTRPDIMERLGNASLTVDSISTWSFEASYDPEEGVFWVWYRPYGQTERSIVYVQITAYYPNGTPVRGFPWMRYKVNHTTGEVIGVSADTADMEVMRAYNRLYRNVTASLGIPDNRILKTCRHPVELLSDNETWFDFEMECVSTENISLCWFIIGEVDGKTGILRRLEITRPFEGGCENEDELRTLDTIEKLAPYNATAQEIKRNILNLTGGLMFNLTFPNP
;
A
#
# COMPACT_ATOMS: atom_id res chain seq x y z
N MET A 1 36.93 -61.32 6.36
CA MET A 1 35.72 -60.85 5.65
C MET A 1 35.63 -61.70 4.39
N ASP A 2 34.64 -62.59 4.32
CA ASP A 2 34.48 -63.55 3.22
C ASP A 2 34.52 -62.84 1.86
N ASP A 3 35.26 -63.40 0.90
CA ASP A 3 35.36 -62.83 -0.44
C ASP A 3 34.01 -62.83 -1.17
N ASP A 4 33.08 -63.71 -0.77
CA ASP A 4 31.67 -63.69 -1.19
C ASP A 4 30.92 -62.45 -0.66
N LEU A 5 31.22 -62.01 0.56
CA LEU A 5 30.62 -60.80 1.13
C LEU A 5 31.10 -59.55 0.38
N LYS A 6 32.38 -59.50 -0.01
CA LYS A 6 32.93 -58.41 -0.84
C LYS A 6 32.31 -58.37 -2.23
N ALA A 7 31.96 -59.51 -2.80
CA ALA A 7 31.31 -59.59 -4.11
C ALA A 7 29.85 -59.08 -4.07
N ILE A 8 29.14 -59.28 -2.95
CA ILE A 8 27.72 -58.94 -2.80
C ILE A 8 27.50 -57.48 -2.39
N ILE A 9 28.40 -56.88 -1.60
CA ILE A 9 28.28 -55.49 -1.11
C ILE A 9 28.02 -54.46 -2.23
N PRO A 10 28.73 -54.47 -3.38
CA PRO A 10 28.46 -53.53 -4.47
C PRO A 10 27.04 -53.65 -5.03
N PHE A 11 26.51 -54.86 -5.15
CA PHE A 11 25.13 -55.08 -5.63
C PHE A 11 24.09 -54.55 -4.64
N ILE A 12 24.31 -54.73 -3.33
CA ILE A 12 23.42 -54.18 -2.30
C ILE A 12 23.45 -52.64 -2.33
N ILE A 13 24.63 -52.03 -2.46
CA ILE A 13 24.76 -50.56 -2.55
C ILE A 13 24.05 -50.03 -3.80
N ILE A 14 24.27 -50.65 -4.96
CA ILE A 14 23.58 -50.26 -6.21
C ILE A 14 22.07 -50.41 -6.07
N PHE A 15 21.60 -51.49 -5.45
CA PHE A 15 20.17 -51.71 -5.22
C PHE A 15 19.56 -50.63 -4.32
N ILE A 16 20.22 -50.28 -3.21
CA ILE A 16 19.77 -49.19 -2.32
C ILE A 16 19.70 -47.86 -3.08
N LEU A 17 20.71 -47.54 -3.89
CA LEU A 17 20.73 -46.32 -4.69
C LEU A 17 19.60 -46.28 -5.73
N ILE A 18 19.32 -47.40 -6.40
CA ILE A 18 18.21 -47.51 -7.36
C ILE A 18 16.87 -47.31 -6.64
N VAL A 19 16.66 -47.95 -5.48
CA VAL A 19 15.44 -47.79 -4.69
C VAL A 19 15.26 -46.33 -4.26
N GLN A 20 16.30 -45.67 -3.77
CA GLN A 20 16.26 -44.24 -3.42
C GLN A 20 15.95 -43.36 -4.63
N MET A 21 16.54 -43.66 -5.81
CA MET A 21 16.30 -42.91 -7.04
C MET A 21 14.85 -43.06 -7.53
N VAL A 22 14.27 -44.26 -7.42
CA VAL A 22 12.87 -44.53 -7.75
C VAL A 22 11.94 -43.80 -6.78
N GLN A 23 12.22 -43.84 -5.47
CA GLN A 23 11.43 -43.13 -4.47
C GLN A 23 11.44 -41.61 -4.71
N MET A 24 12.61 -41.01 -4.92
CA MET A 24 12.72 -39.58 -5.28
C MET A 24 11.93 -39.24 -6.55
N ARG A 25 11.97 -40.11 -7.57
CA ARG A 25 11.21 -39.89 -8.82
C ARG A 25 9.69 -39.93 -8.58
N LEU A 26 9.21 -40.78 -7.68
CA LEU A 26 7.79 -40.85 -7.32
C LEU A 26 7.37 -39.59 -6.56
N GLU A 27 8.14 -39.17 -5.55
CA GLU A 27 7.90 -37.95 -4.78
C GLU A 27 7.89 -36.71 -5.70
N ILE A 28 8.84 -36.60 -6.64
CA ILE A 28 8.85 -35.54 -7.66
C ILE A 28 7.61 -35.61 -8.56
N GLY A 29 7.15 -36.81 -8.91
CA GLY A 29 5.96 -36.99 -9.74
C GLY A 29 4.65 -36.65 -9.03
N GLU A 30 4.58 -36.82 -7.71
CA GLU A 30 3.48 -36.37 -6.86
C GLU A 30 3.50 -34.86 -6.70
N LEU A 31 4.66 -34.30 -6.33
CA LEU A 31 4.85 -32.84 -6.24
C LEU A 31 4.50 -32.14 -7.56
N ARG A 32 4.88 -32.71 -8.71
CA ARG A 32 4.52 -32.14 -10.01
C ARG A 32 3.01 -32.15 -10.25
N ARG A 33 2.31 -33.22 -9.85
CA ARG A 33 0.84 -33.32 -9.95
C ARG A 33 0.17 -32.32 -9.02
N ASP A 34 0.68 -32.15 -7.80
CA ASP A 34 0.15 -31.17 -6.85
C ASP A 34 0.36 -29.75 -7.36
N VAL A 35 1.55 -29.42 -7.90
CA VAL A 35 1.84 -28.14 -8.54
C VAL A 35 0.89 -27.86 -9.71
N GLU A 36 0.66 -28.85 -10.58
CA GLU A 36 -0.27 -28.72 -11.70
C GLU A 36 -1.72 -28.59 -11.23
N GLY A 37 -2.10 -29.30 -10.16
CA GLY A 37 -3.37 -29.14 -9.47
C GLY A 37 -3.56 -27.74 -8.90
N PHE A 38 -2.54 -27.18 -8.24
CA PHE A 38 -2.58 -25.81 -7.75
C PHE A 38 -2.66 -24.79 -8.89
N LYS A 39 -1.91 -24.96 -9.99
CA LYS A 39 -2.03 -24.08 -11.16
C LYS A 39 -3.44 -24.05 -11.72
N ASN A 40 -4.05 -25.22 -11.91
CA ASN A 40 -5.44 -25.33 -12.36
C ASN A 40 -6.41 -24.66 -11.37
N GLN A 41 -6.17 -24.76 -10.06
CA GLN A 41 -6.99 -24.06 -9.06
C GLN A 41 -6.84 -22.54 -9.15
N HIS A 42 -5.62 -22.01 -9.35
CA HIS A 42 -5.40 -20.57 -9.51
C HIS A 42 -6.09 -20.03 -10.77
N GLU A 43 -6.02 -20.74 -11.90
CA GLU A 43 -6.75 -20.39 -13.12
C GLU A 43 -8.26 -20.38 -12.88
N GLN A 44 -8.79 -21.39 -12.19
CA GLN A 44 -10.22 -21.45 -11.85
C GLN A 44 -10.65 -20.30 -10.93
N TYR A 45 -9.90 -20.00 -9.87
CA TYR A 45 -10.18 -18.84 -9.02
C TYR A 45 -10.14 -17.54 -9.80
N SER A 46 -9.16 -17.39 -10.69
CA SER A 46 -9.04 -16.22 -11.56
C SER A 46 -10.26 -16.06 -12.46
N HIS A 47 -10.75 -17.14 -13.06
CA HIS A 47 -11.97 -17.12 -13.86
C HIS A 47 -13.21 -16.72 -13.05
N VAL A 48 -13.36 -17.25 -11.83
CA VAL A 48 -14.46 -16.86 -10.94
C VAL A 48 -14.35 -15.38 -10.56
N LEU A 49 -13.15 -14.91 -10.21
CA LEU A 49 -12.95 -13.51 -9.82
C LEU A 49 -13.21 -12.55 -10.98
N TRP A 50 -12.78 -12.87 -12.20
CA TRP A 50 -13.13 -12.08 -13.37
C TRP A 50 -14.63 -12.12 -13.70
N SER A 51 -15.28 -13.27 -13.52
CA SER A 51 -16.72 -13.40 -13.73
C SER A 51 -17.54 -12.58 -12.72
N GLU A 52 -17.12 -12.59 -11.45
CA GLU A 52 -17.85 -11.96 -10.36
C GLU A 52 -17.51 -10.47 -10.20
N TYR A 53 -16.21 -10.14 -10.18
CA TYR A 53 -15.69 -8.80 -9.87
C TYR A 53 -15.16 -8.06 -11.10
N GLY A 54 -15.18 -8.66 -12.28
CA GLY A 54 -14.72 -8.01 -13.51
C GLY A 54 -15.43 -6.67 -13.76
N ARG A 55 -16.74 -6.61 -13.49
CA ARG A 55 -17.51 -5.35 -13.57
C ARG A 55 -16.93 -4.26 -12.67
N ASP A 56 -16.58 -4.58 -11.43
CA ASP A 56 -16.05 -3.60 -10.48
C ASP A 56 -14.65 -3.14 -10.88
N ILE A 57 -13.84 -4.07 -11.39
CA ILE A 57 -12.50 -3.79 -11.93
C ILE A 57 -12.60 -2.81 -13.10
N TYR A 58 -13.49 -3.08 -14.07
CA TYR A 58 -13.70 -2.18 -15.20
C TYR A 58 -14.27 -0.83 -14.76
N ALA A 59 -15.21 -0.79 -13.82
CA ALA A 59 -15.77 0.44 -13.29
C ALA A 59 -14.68 1.32 -12.65
N ALA A 60 -13.82 0.75 -11.80
CA ALA A 60 -12.70 1.48 -11.18
C ALA A 60 -11.70 1.99 -12.24
N ARG A 61 -11.37 1.16 -13.23
CA ARG A 61 -10.46 1.53 -14.33
C ARG A 61 -11.01 2.67 -15.17
N GLU A 62 -12.26 2.58 -15.60
CA GLU A 62 -12.94 3.61 -16.41
C GLU A 62 -13.11 4.91 -15.62
N TYR A 63 -13.42 4.80 -14.33
CA TYR A 63 -13.53 5.94 -13.45
C TYR A 63 -12.20 6.69 -13.30
N LEU A 64 -11.08 5.96 -13.14
CA LEU A 64 -9.74 6.55 -13.12
C LEU A 64 -9.45 7.29 -14.43
N GLN A 65 -9.70 6.65 -15.57
CA GLN A 65 -9.50 7.26 -16.90
C GLN A 65 -10.30 8.55 -17.06
N LYS A 66 -11.54 8.58 -16.55
CA LYS A 66 -12.44 9.72 -16.63
C LYS A 66 -12.05 10.86 -15.68
N THR A 67 -11.60 10.53 -14.46
CA THR A 67 -11.43 11.53 -13.38
C THR A 67 -9.99 11.99 -13.18
N ARG A 68 -9.00 11.25 -13.71
CA ARG A 68 -7.58 11.54 -13.59
C ARG A 68 -6.89 11.66 -14.95
N PRO A 69 -7.27 12.65 -15.79
CA PRO A 69 -6.60 12.90 -17.06
C PRO A 69 -5.10 13.20 -16.86
N ASP A 70 -4.72 13.79 -15.73
CA ASP A 70 -3.34 14.06 -15.33
C ASP A 70 -2.48 12.78 -15.26
N ILE A 71 -3.08 11.66 -14.85
CA ILE A 71 -2.42 10.35 -14.87
C ILE A 71 -2.39 9.82 -16.30
N MET A 72 -3.50 9.91 -17.03
CA MET A 72 -3.62 9.33 -18.38
C MET A 72 -2.63 9.94 -19.37
N GLU A 73 -2.39 11.26 -19.29
CA GLU A 73 -1.38 11.95 -20.11
C GLU A 73 0.04 11.40 -19.90
N ARG A 74 0.35 10.93 -18.68
CA ARG A 74 1.68 10.41 -18.32
C ARG A 74 1.87 8.94 -18.66
N LEU A 75 0.79 8.20 -18.89
CA LEU A 75 0.87 6.77 -19.16
C LEU A 75 1.44 6.44 -20.54
N GLY A 76 1.31 7.34 -21.53
CA GLY A 76 1.83 7.11 -22.88
C GLY A 76 1.26 5.81 -23.48
N ASN A 77 2.12 4.81 -23.71
CA ASN A 77 1.73 3.50 -24.24
C ASN A 77 1.48 2.42 -23.15
N ALA A 78 1.53 2.79 -21.87
CA ALA A 78 1.20 1.87 -20.78
C ALA A 78 -0.30 1.58 -20.72
N SER A 79 -0.65 0.38 -20.26
CA SER A 79 -2.02 -0.06 -20.06
C SER A 79 -2.37 -0.12 -18.57
N LEU A 80 -3.56 0.35 -18.23
CA LEU A 80 -4.13 0.17 -16.89
C LEU A 80 -4.59 -1.27 -16.70
N THR A 81 -4.29 -1.82 -15.53
CA THR A 81 -4.77 -3.12 -15.08
C THR A 81 -5.12 -3.08 -13.58
N VAL A 82 -5.70 -4.15 -13.09
CA VAL A 82 -5.91 -4.37 -11.66
C VAL A 82 -4.60 -4.87 -11.04
N ASP A 83 -4.25 -4.33 -9.88
CA ASP A 83 -3.18 -4.83 -9.03
C ASP A 83 -3.75 -5.81 -8.00
N SER A 84 -4.84 -5.41 -7.34
CA SER A 84 -5.50 -6.24 -6.34
C SER A 84 -6.97 -5.88 -6.18
N ILE A 85 -7.72 -6.85 -5.67
CA ILE A 85 -9.09 -6.69 -5.21
C ILE A 85 -9.19 -7.11 -3.75
N SER A 86 -10.03 -6.44 -2.98
CA SER A 86 -10.28 -6.81 -1.60
C SER A 86 -11.73 -6.65 -1.23
N THR A 87 -12.26 -7.65 -0.56
CA THR A 87 -13.67 -7.76 -0.20
C THR A 87 -13.79 -7.97 1.30
N TRP A 88 -15.00 -8.23 1.77
CA TRP A 88 -15.27 -8.60 3.15
C TRP A 88 -14.69 -9.97 3.55
N SER A 89 -14.43 -10.86 2.59
CA SER A 89 -14.04 -12.26 2.88
C SER A 89 -12.70 -12.68 2.29
N PHE A 90 -12.14 -11.93 1.35
CA PHE A 90 -10.84 -12.26 0.76
C PHE A 90 -10.12 -11.03 0.21
N GLU A 91 -8.85 -11.23 -0.11
CA GLU A 91 -8.05 -10.34 -0.93
C GLU A 91 -7.42 -11.15 -2.05
N ALA A 92 -7.21 -10.54 -3.21
CA ALA A 92 -6.51 -11.19 -4.30
C ALA A 92 -5.63 -10.20 -5.04
N SER A 93 -4.39 -10.56 -5.33
CA SER A 93 -3.50 -9.79 -6.22
C SER A 93 -3.42 -10.42 -7.58
N TYR A 94 -3.44 -9.59 -8.61
CA TYR A 94 -3.36 -10.00 -10.00
C TYR A 94 -1.92 -9.97 -10.48
N ASP A 95 -1.45 -11.09 -11.01
CA ASP A 95 -0.20 -11.16 -11.75
C ASP A 95 -0.50 -10.91 -13.24
N PRO A 96 -0.09 -9.76 -13.82
CA PRO A 96 -0.33 -9.47 -15.22
C PRO A 96 0.55 -10.27 -16.18
N GLU A 97 1.67 -10.85 -15.72
CA GLU A 97 2.53 -11.71 -16.54
C GLU A 97 1.93 -13.11 -16.67
N GLU A 98 1.46 -13.68 -15.56
CA GLU A 98 0.82 -14.99 -15.54
C GLU A 98 -0.68 -14.95 -15.89
N GLY A 99 -1.31 -13.78 -15.78
CA GLY A 99 -2.73 -13.58 -16.04
C GLY A 99 -3.66 -14.16 -14.97
N VAL A 100 -3.15 -14.42 -13.76
CA VAL A 100 -3.87 -15.09 -12.67
C VAL A 100 -3.94 -14.25 -11.40
N PHE A 101 -4.94 -14.52 -10.57
CA PHE A 101 -5.09 -13.97 -9.22
C PHE A 101 -4.55 -14.93 -8.17
N TRP A 102 -3.73 -14.39 -7.27
CA TRP A 102 -3.31 -15.01 -6.03
C TRP A 102 -4.27 -14.60 -4.92
N VAL A 103 -4.98 -15.56 -4.32
CA VAL A 103 -6.10 -15.30 -3.40
C VAL A 103 -5.73 -15.66 -1.97
N TRP A 104 -6.08 -14.79 -1.03
CA TRP A 104 -5.93 -14.99 0.41
C TRP A 104 -7.26 -14.78 1.11
N TYR A 105 -7.62 -15.74 1.97
CA TYR A 105 -8.84 -15.66 2.77
C TYR A 105 -8.68 -14.65 3.92
N ARG A 106 -9.68 -13.78 4.11
CA ARG A 106 -9.75 -12.77 5.17
C ARG A 106 -10.94 -13.08 6.11
N PRO A 107 -10.76 -13.92 7.14
CA PRO A 107 -11.86 -14.34 8.03
C PRO A 107 -12.47 -13.22 8.88
N TYR A 108 -11.76 -12.10 9.06
CA TYR A 108 -12.16 -10.98 9.92
C TYR A 108 -12.21 -9.65 9.14
N GLY A 109 -12.52 -9.70 7.84
CA GLY A 109 -12.64 -8.50 7.04
C GLY A 109 -13.71 -7.55 7.62
N GLN A 110 -13.31 -6.31 7.90
CA GLN A 110 -14.21 -5.26 8.40
C GLN A 110 -14.93 -4.50 7.27
N THR A 111 -14.67 -4.87 6.01
CA THR A 111 -15.33 -4.29 4.84
C THR A 111 -16.79 -4.73 4.77
N GLU A 112 -17.68 -3.79 4.44
CA GLU A 112 -19.07 -4.11 4.15
C GLU A 112 -19.20 -5.10 2.98
N ARG A 113 -20.17 -6.02 3.05
CA ARG A 113 -20.31 -7.07 2.03
C ARG A 113 -20.54 -6.55 0.61
N SER A 114 -21.17 -5.38 0.49
CA SER A 114 -21.46 -4.72 -0.78
C SER A 114 -20.31 -3.86 -1.31
N ILE A 115 -19.16 -3.82 -0.63
CA ILE A 115 -18.02 -2.98 -1.02
C ILE A 115 -16.87 -3.86 -1.48
N VAL A 116 -16.37 -3.54 -2.66
CA VAL A 116 -15.15 -4.13 -3.22
C VAL A 116 -14.14 -3.01 -3.39
N TYR A 117 -12.97 -3.20 -2.82
CA TYR A 117 -11.83 -2.33 -3.05
C TYR A 117 -11.06 -2.84 -4.25
N VAL A 118 -10.89 -2.00 -5.28
CA VAL A 118 -10.11 -2.33 -6.48
C VAL A 118 -8.91 -1.40 -6.54
N GLN A 119 -7.71 -1.97 -6.46
CA GLN A 119 -6.47 -1.25 -6.69
C GLN A 119 -6.10 -1.32 -8.17
N ILE A 120 -5.92 -0.16 -8.78
CA ILE A 120 -5.50 -0.02 -10.18
C ILE A 120 -3.99 0.23 -10.21
N THR A 121 -3.33 -0.32 -11.23
CA THR A 121 -1.93 -0.10 -11.54
C THR A 121 -1.74 0.03 -13.05
N ALA A 122 -0.51 0.26 -13.50
CA ALA A 122 -0.17 0.37 -14.90
C ALA A 122 1.14 -0.34 -15.23
N TYR A 123 1.17 -0.98 -16.40
CA TYR A 123 2.32 -1.67 -16.93
C TYR A 123 2.57 -1.24 -18.39
N TYR A 124 3.83 -1.17 -18.77
CA TYR A 124 4.23 -1.06 -20.16
C TYR A 124 3.99 -2.40 -20.90
N PRO A 125 3.90 -2.41 -22.25
CA PRO A 125 3.68 -3.63 -23.01
C PRO A 125 4.74 -4.74 -22.80
N ASN A 126 5.90 -4.40 -22.25
CA ASN A 126 6.96 -5.34 -21.91
C ASN A 126 6.82 -5.94 -20.49
N GLY A 127 5.70 -5.73 -19.79
CA GLY A 127 5.46 -6.24 -18.43
C GLY A 127 6.13 -5.41 -17.32
N THR A 128 6.81 -4.30 -17.64
CA THR A 128 7.44 -3.46 -16.59
C THR A 128 6.41 -2.53 -15.93
N PRO A 129 6.32 -2.46 -14.59
CA PRO A 129 5.40 -1.54 -13.91
C PRO A 129 5.79 -0.08 -14.18
N VAL A 130 4.79 0.78 -14.34
CA VAL A 130 5.01 2.23 -14.52
C VAL A 130 5.54 2.81 -13.22
N ARG A 131 6.83 3.17 -13.21
CA ARG A 131 7.48 3.74 -12.02
C ARG A 131 6.78 5.03 -11.60
N GLY A 132 6.36 5.08 -10.34
CA GLY A 132 5.65 6.23 -9.80
C GLY A 132 4.21 6.35 -10.30
N PHE A 133 3.57 5.26 -10.72
CA PHE A 133 2.12 5.24 -10.80
C PHE A 133 1.54 5.50 -9.38
N PRO A 134 0.54 6.40 -9.22
CA PRO A 134 -0.07 6.66 -7.92
C PRO A 134 -0.78 5.43 -7.37
N TRP A 135 -0.80 5.30 -6.05
CA TRP A 135 -1.51 4.22 -5.38
C TRP A 135 -3.02 4.49 -5.40
N MET A 136 -3.72 3.96 -6.40
CA MET A 136 -5.13 4.27 -6.64
C MET A 136 -6.02 3.07 -6.31
N ARG A 137 -6.64 3.08 -5.12
CA ARG A 137 -7.58 2.05 -4.69
C ARG A 137 -8.97 2.62 -4.52
N TYR A 138 -9.90 2.16 -5.36
CA TYR A 138 -11.28 2.61 -5.40
C TYR A 138 -12.20 1.74 -4.57
N LYS A 139 -13.15 2.38 -3.88
CA LYS A 139 -14.31 1.75 -3.27
C LYS A 139 -15.41 1.63 -4.32
N VAL A 140 -15.76 0.41 -4.68
CA VAL A 140 -16.84 0.11 -5.63
C VAL A 140 -17.99 -0.55 -4.90
N ASN A 141 -19.21 -0.07 -5.16
CA ASN A 141 -20.41 -0.75 -4.70
C ASN A 141 -20.66 -1.96 -5.60
N HIS A 142 -20.37 -3.15 -5.10
CA HIS A 142 -20.48 -4.40 -5.85
C HIS A 142 -21.90 -4.69 -6.33
N THR A 143 -22.95 -4.16 -5.68
CA THR A 143 -24.33 -4.35 -6.13
C THR A 143 -24.64 -3.51 -7.36
N THR A 144 -24.26 -2.23 -7.35
CA THR A 144 -24.59 -1.26 -8.42
C THR A 144 -23.52 -1.17 -9.51
N GLY A 145 -22.28 -1.55 -9.22
CA GLY A 145 -21.11 -1.33 -10.07
C GLY A 145 -20.61 0.13 -10.06
N GLU A 146 -21.10 0.96 -9.14
CA GLU A 146 -20.72 2.37 -9.06
C GLU A 146 -19.49 2.59 -8.18
N VAL A 147 -18.57 3.44 -8.64
CA VAL A 147 -17.42 3.88 -7.86
C VAL A 147 -17.88 4.95 -6.87
N ILE A 148 -17.74 4.66 -5.58
CA ILE A 148 -18.14 5.53 -4.48
C ILE A 148 -17.07 6.60 -4.23
N GLY A 149 -15.80 6.22 -4.35
CA GLY A 149 -14.65 7.09 -4.13
C GLY A 149 -13.38 6.31 -3.89
N VAL A 150 -12.37 6.93 -3.28
CA VAL A 150 -11.08 6.30 -2.99
C VAL A 150 -11.01 5.75 -1.55
N SER A 151 -10.10 4.81 -1.33
CA SER A 151 -9.77 4.29 0.00
C SER A 151 -9.05 5.33 0.86
N ALA A 152 -9.06 5.09 2.18
CA ALA A 152 -8.25 5.86 3.12
C ALA A 152 -6.76 5.75 2.76
N ASP A 153 -6.27 4.54 2.46
CA ASP A 153 -4.89 4.30 2.02
C ASP A 153 -4.50 5.14 0.78
N THR A 154 -5.44 5.37 -0.15
CA THR A 154 -5.17 6.21 -1.33
C THR A 154 -4.94 7.67 -0.93
N ALA A 155 -5.70 8.16 0.05
CA ALA A 155 -5.55 9.53 0.54
C ALA A 155 -4.20 9.72 1.26
N ASP A 156 -3.89 8.86 2.23
CA ASP A 156 -2.59 8.85 2.92
C ASP A 156 -1.42 8.78 1.93
N MET A 157 -1.45 7.80 1.01
CA MET A 157 -0.38 7.63 0.03
C MET A 157 -0.19 8.85 -0.87
N GLU A 158 -1.25 9.54 -1.29
CA GLU A 158 -1.12 10.75 -2.11
C GLU A 158 -0.55 11.94 -1.32
N VAL A 159 -0.93 12.10 -0.06
CA VAL A 159 -0.39 13.14 0.84
C VAL A 159 1.08 12.86 1.12
N MET A 160 1.42 11.64 1.54
CA MET A 160 2.79 11.23 1.85
C MET A 160 3.69 11.26 0.63
N ARG A 161 3.16 10.91 -0.56
CA ARG A 161 3.90 11.05 -1.80
C ARG A 161 4.26 12.49 -2.11
N ALA A 162 3.33 13.42 -1.92
CA ALA A 162 3.58 14.84 -2.13
C ALA A 162 4.56 15.39 -1.09
N TYR A 163 4.37 15.05 0.18
CA TYR A 163 5.25 15.44 1.27
C TYR A 163 6.69 14.92 1.08
N ASN A 164 6.87 13.65 0.74
CA ASN A 164 8.20 13.05 0.54
C ASN A 164 9.01 13.74 -0.58
N ARG A 165 8.35 14.35 -1.58
CA ARG A 165 9.03 15.17 -2.61
C ARG A 165 9.54 16.50 -2.06
N LEU A 166 8.88 17.03 -1.03
CA LEU A 166 9.21 18.28 -0.36
C LEU A 166 10.11 18.09 0.85
N TYR A 167 10.22 16.87 1.38
CA TYR A 167 10.93 16.57 2.61
C TYR A 167 12.30 17.24 2.69
N ARG A 168 13.12 17.15 1.64
CA ARG A 168 14.44 17.80 1.57
C ARG A 168 14.36 19.33 1.65
N ASN A 169 13.35 19.94 1.05
CA ASN A 169 13.15 21.39 1.12
C ASN A 169 12.69 21.80 2.52
N VAL A 170 11.87 20.98 3.18
CA VAL A 170 11.42 21.19 4.56
C VAL A 170 12.63 21.14 5.48
N THR A 171 13.37 20.02 5.50
CA THR A 171 14.55 19.85 6.37
C THR A 171 15.62 20.92 6.11
N ALA A 172 15.89 21.25 4.85
CA ALA A 172 16.82 22.33 4.50
C ALA A 172 16.34 23.71 5.04
N SER A 173 15.05 24.01 4.95
CA SER A 173 14.48 25.26 5.48
C SER A 173 14.51 25.31 7.00
N LEU A 174 14.56 24.15 7.66
CA LEU A 174 14.77 24.00 9.09
C LEU A 174 16.25 24.02 9.50
N GLY A 175 17.18 24.16 8.55
CA GLY A 175 18.62 24.12 8.82
C GLY A 175 19.15 22.73 9.16
N ILE A 176 18.40 21.67 8.84
CA ILE A 176 18.75 20.27 9.07
C ILE A 176 19.19 19.65 7.72
N PRO A 177 20.49 19.61 7.41
CA PRO A 177 20.95 18.91 6.22
C PRO A 177 20.82 17.39 6.40
N ASP A 178 20.49 16.68 5.31
CA ASP A 178 20.24 15.23 5.29
C ASP A 178 21.36 14.42 5.97
N ASN A 179 22.62 14.87 5.88
CA ASN A 179 23.78 14.17 6.46
C ASN A 179 23.92 14.30 7.99
N ARG A 180 23.10 15.12 8.64
CA ARG A 180 23.08 15.28 10.11
C ARG A 180 21.91 14.56 10.77
N ILE A 181 21.00 14.01 9.98
CA ILE A 181 19.84 13.28 10.46
C ILE A 181 20.32 11.94 10.99
N LEU A 182 20.14 11.71 12.29
CA LEU A 182 20.46 10.44 12.95
C LEU A 182 19.24 9.51 12.96
N LYS A 183 18.05 10.06 13.20
CA LYS A 183 16.80 9.31 13.29
C LYS A 183 15.64 10.12 12.72
N THR A 184 14.71 9.43 12.09
CA THR A 184 13.43 9.94 11.62
C THR A 184 12.33 9.02 12.13
N CYS A 185 11.20 9.59 12.51
CA CYS A 185 10.02 8.85 12.93
C CYS A 185 8.78 9.59 12.47
N ARG A 186 7.76 8.81 12.13
CA ARG A 186 6.49 9.30 11.67
C ARG A 186 5.39 8.64 12.48
N HIS A 187 4.41 9.44 12.87
CA HIS A 187 3.30 8.99 13.68
C HIS A 187 1.99 9.44 13.05
N PRO A 188 1.10 8.50 12.69
CA PRO A 188 -0.24 8.84 12.25
C PRO A 188 -0.98 9.51 13.40
N VAL A 189 -1.62 10.64 13.11
CA VAL A 189 -2.44 11.37 14.06
C VAL A 189 -3.89 10.95 13.88
N GLU A 190 -4.43 11.13 12.67
CA GLU A 190 -5.81 10.79 12.33
C GLU A 190 -6.00 10.78 10.82
N LEU A 191 -6.88 9.90 10.32
CA LEU A 191 -7.29 9.85 8.92
C LEU A 191 -8.80 9.75 8.82
N LEU A 192 -9.45 10.84 8.42
CA LEU A 192 -10.90 10.95 8.49
C LEU A 192 -11.51 11.50 7.21
N SER A 193 -12.75 11.09 6.94
CA SER A 193 -13.53 11.57 5.80
C SER A 193 -14.57 12.57 6.30
N ASP A 194 -14.60 13.75 5.70
CA ASP A 194 -15.61 14.79 5.94
C ASP A 194 -16.07 15.37 4.60
N ASN A 195 -17.39 15.34 4.35
CA ASN A 195 -18.02 15.90 3.14
C ASN A 195 -17.31 15.55 1.82
N GLU A 196 -17.15 14.26 1.53
CA GLU A 196 -16.47 13.75 0.32
C GLU A 196 -14.99 14.17 0.19
N THR A 197 -14.36 14.56 1.30
CA THR A 197 -12.94 14.93 1.36
C THR A 197 -12.25 14.10 2.43
N TRP A 198 -11.11 13.51 2.10
CA TRP A 198 -10.23 12.89 3.08
C TRP A 198 -9.30 13.94 3.67
N PHE A 199 -9.15 13.90 4.99
CA PHE A 199 -8.17 14.66 5.73
C PHE A 199 -7.19 13.70 6.39
N ASP A 200 -5.93 13.86 6.04
CA ASP A 200 -4.82 13.07 6.57
C ASP A 200 -3.96 13.96 7.47
N PHE A 201 -3.77 13.51 8.71
CA PHE A 201 -2.97 14.20 9.71
C PHE A 201 -1.85 13.27 10.15
N GLU A 202 -0.63 13.68 9.86
CA GLU A 202 0.58 12.93 10.16
C GLU A 202 1.56 13.83 10.90
N MET A 203 2.38 13.24 11.76
CA MET A 203 3.46 13.96 12.43
C MET A 203 4.80 13.35 12.04
N GLU A 204 5.73 14.19 11.58
CA GLU A 204 7.10 13.78 11.27
C GLU A 204 8.05 14.43 12.27
N CYS A 205 9.00 13.64 12.78
CA CYS A 205 10.06 14.11 13.64
C CYS A 205 11.43 13.70 13.12
N VAL A 206 12.41 14.56 13.35
CA VAL A 206 13.80 14.37 12.96
C VAL A 206 14.71 14.71 14.13
N SER A 207 15.57 13.76 14.49
CA SER A 207 16.60 13.94 15.51
C SER A 207 17.99 14.00 14.86
N THR A 208 18.78 14.96 15.32
CA THR A 208 20.22 15.13 15.06
C THR A 208 20.98 15.07 16.38
N GLU A 209 22.32 15.21 16.37
CA GLU A 209 23.09 15.26 17.63
C GLU A 209 22.68 16.38 18.58
N ASN A 210 22.16 17.50 18.06
CA ASN A 210 21.93 18.73 18.85
C ASN A 210 20.50 19.25 18.80
N ILE A 211 19.66 18.72 17.90
CA ILE A 211 18.34 19.25 17.59
C ILE A 211 17.40 18.07 17.33
N SER A 212 16.28 18.04 18.04
CA SER A 212 15.14 17.16 17.77
C SER A 212 13.91 18.03 17.53
N LEU A 213 13.36 17.97 16.31
CA LEU A 213 12.20 18.74 15.91
C LEU A 213 11.13 17.84 15.30
N CYS A 214 9.87 18.15 15.62
CA CYS A 214 8.68 17.58 15.00
C CYS A 214 7.88 18.64 14.26
N TRP A 215 7.09 18.24 13.27
CA TRP A 215 6.09 19.06 12.61
C TRP A 215 4.93 18.20 12.11
N PHE A 216 3.77 18.82 11.91
CA PHE A 216 2.60 18.15 11.35
C PHE A 216 2.50 18.36 9.85
N ILE A 217 2.00 17.33 9.18
CA ILE A 217 1.65 17.28 7.78
C ILE A 217 0.13 17.13 7.74
N ILE A 218 -0.53 18.03 7.02
CA ILE A 218 -1.99 18.05 6.90
C ILE A 218 -2.34 17.99 5.42
N GLY A 219 -2.95 16.89 5.01
CA GLY A 219 -3.39 16.65 3.65
C GLY A 219 -4.90 16.79 3.50
N GLU A 220 -5.34 17.46 2.42
CA GLU A 220 -6.74 17.46 1.98
C GLU A 220 -6.82 16.78 0.62
N VAL A 221 -7.52 15.65 0.52
CA VAL A 221 -7.65 14.84 -0.70
C VAL A 221 -9.11 14.72 -1.11
N ASP A 222 -9.39 14.92 -2.40
CA ASP A 222 -10.72 14.69 -2.96
C ASP A 222 -11.13 13.21 -2.79
N GLY A 223 -12.19 12.96 -2.02
CA GLY A 223 -12.63 11.62 -1.65
C GLY A 223 -13.19 10.80 -2.80
N LYS A 224 -13.55 11.43 -3.92
CA LYS A 224 -14.05 10.76 -5.12
C LYS A 224 -12.93 10.36 -6.06
N THR A 225 -12.00 11.27 -6.32
CA THR A 225 -10.99 11.17 -7.38
C THR A 225 -9.60 10.84 -6.87
N GLY A 226 -9.34 10.99 -5.57
CA GLY A 226 -8.00 10.82 -4.96
C GLY A 226 -7.03 11.94 -5.35
N ILE A 227 -7.51 13.07 -5.87
CA ILE A 227 -6.66 14.22 -6.17
C ILE A 227 -6.32 14.92 -4.86
N LEU A 228 -5.03 15.02 -4.54
CA LEU A 228 -4.56 15.94 -3.50
C LEU A 228 -5.01 17.36 -3.87
N ARG A 229 -5.70 18.04 -2.96
CA ARG A 229 -6.17 19.43 -3.11
C ARG A 229 -5.30 20.39 -2.34
N ARG A 230 -4.83 19.99 -1.16
CA ARG A 230 -3.98 20.83 -0.30
C ARG A 230 -2.99 19.98 0.49
N LEU A 231 -1.79 20.51 0.66
CA LEU A 231 -0.79 20.02 1.59
C LEU A 231 -0.28 21.18 2.43
N GLU A 232 -0.47 21.09 3.73
CA GLU A 232 0.00 22.06 4.70
C GLU A 232 1.05 21.40 5.61
N ILE A 233 2.11 22.15 5.91
CA ILE A 233 3.17 21.72 6.81
C ILE A 233 3.30 22.78 7.88
N THR A 234 3.20 22.39 9.14
CA THR A 234 3.26 23.34 10.25
C THR A 234 4.67 23.84 10.49
N ARG A 235 4.79 24.87 11.32
CA ARG A 235 6.07 25.22 11.93
C ARG A 235 6.56 24.06 12.82
N PRO A 236 7.89 23.89 12.92
CA PRO A 236 8.46 22.87 13.78
C PRO A 236 8.28 23.23 15.26
N PHE A 237 8.24 22.21 16.11
CA PHE A 237 8.28 22.33 17.56
C PHE A 237 9.25 21.30 18.13
N GLU A 238 9.66 21.48 19.39
CA GLU A 238 10.56 20.55 20.05
C GLU A 238 9.88 19.18 20.24
N GLY A 239 10.54 18.13 19.78
CA GLY A 239 10.07 16.75 19.85
C GLY A 239 11.00 15.85 19.05
N GLY A 240 11.06 14.57 19.39
CA GLY A 240 12.10 13.69 18.87
C GLY A 240 11.65 12.24 18.77
N CYS A 241 12.56 11.44 18.20
CA CYS A 241 12.34 10.01 17.99
C CYS A 241 12.94 9.15 19.10
N GLU A 242 13.46 9.76 20.15
CA GLU A 242 13.95 9.10 21.35
C GLU A 242 12.78 8.49 22.14
N ASN A 243 12.97 7.35 22.80
CA ASN A 243 11.88 6.63 23.46
C ASN A 243 11.12 7.47 24.51
N GLU A 244 11.81 8.39 25.19
CA GLU A 244 11.19 9.32 26.15
C GLU A 244 10.29 10.36 25.47
N ASP A 245 10.65 10.79 24.26
CA ASP A 245 9.89 11.75 23.46
C ASP A 245 8.79 11.08 22.62
N GLU A 246 8.91 9.78 22.32
CA GLU A 246 7.87 8.99 21.67
C GLU A 246 6.60 8.88 22.55
N LEU A 247 6.76 8.66 23.86
CA LEU A 247 5.61 8.65 24.78
C LEU A 247 4.94 10.03 24.90
N ARG A 248 5.73 11.11 24.92
CA ARG A 248 5.19 12.49 24.92
C ARG A 248 4.49 12.82 23.60
N THR A 249 5.03 12.30 22.50
CA THR A 249 4.45 12.39 21.17
C THR A 249 3.08 11.73 21.13
N LEU A 250 2.96 10.50 21.63
CA LEU A 250 1.68 9.78 21.68
C LEU A 250 0.64 10.51 22.54
N ASP A 251 1.03 11.03 23.71
CA ASP A 251 0.15 11.86 24.56
C ASP A 251 -0.26 13.17 23.86
N THR A 252 0.61 13.75 23.04
CA THR A 252 0.29 14.92 22.22
C THR A 252 -0.74 14.57 21.15
N ILE A 253 -0.55 13.45 20.45
CA ILE A 253 -1.48 12.97 19.41
C ILE A 253 -2.88 12.73 19.99
N GLU A 254 -2.98 12.04 21.12
CA GLU A 254 -4.26 11.73 21.78
C GLU A 254 -5.02 13.01 22.18
N LYS A 255 -4.32 14.08 22.58
CA LYS A 255 -4.92 15.38 22.89
C LYS A 255 -5.38 16.16 21.66
N LEU A 256 -4.71 15.97 20.53
CA LEU A 256 -5.00 16.68 19.29
C LEU A 256 -6.20 16.10 18.54
N ALA A 257 -6.35 14.77 18.58
CA ALA A 257 -7.43 14.01 17.95
C ALA A 257 -8.26 13.25 19.00
N PRO A 258 -9.01 13.95 19.88
CA PRO A 258 -9.92 13.28 20.80
C PRO A 258 -11.04 12.57 20.02
N TYR A 259 -11.63 11.54 20.63
CA TYR A 259 -12.70 10.76 20.01
C TYR A 259 -13.82 11.63 19.45
N ASN A 260 -14.17 11.43 18.17
CA ASN A 260 -15.15 12.21 17.37
C ASN A 260 -14.76 13.67 17.04
N ALA A 261 -13.49 14.06 17.15
CA ALA A 261 -13.06 15.37 16.66
C ALA A 261 -13.24 15.48 15.14
N THR A 262 -13.68 16.65 14.69
CA THR A 262 -13.75 16.99 13.26
C THR A 262 -12.37 17.35 12.71
N ALA A 263 -12.16 17.22 11.39
CA ALA A 263 -10.93 17.66 10.74
C ALA A 263 -10.59 19.13 11.06
N GLN A 264 -11.60 19.99 11.14
CA GLN A 264 -11.40 21.41 11.45
C GLN A 264 -10.92 21.62 12.89
N GLU A 265 -11.44 20.86 13.85
CA GLU A 265 -11.00 20.92 15.25
C GLU A 265 -9.57 20.43 15.41
N ILE A 266 -9.23 19.27 14.81
CA ILE A 266 -7.88 18.70 14.83
C ILE A 266 -6.89 19.70 14.21
N LYS A 267 -7.20 20.21 13.02
CA LYS A 267 -6.40 21.22 12.33
C LYS A 267 -6.20 22.47 13.20
N ARG A 268 -7.24 22.99 13.82
CA ARG A 268 -7.15 24.15 14.72
C ARG A 268 -6.24 23.86 15.92
N ASN A 269 -6.38 22.69 16.53
CA ASN A 269 -5.55 22.29 17.67
C ASN A 269 -4.07 22.20 17.29
N ILE A 270 -3.78 21.57 16.14
CA ILE A 270 -2.42 21.49 15.57
C ILE A 270 -1.84 22.88 15.32
N LEU A 271 -2.60 23.78 14.69
CA LEU A 271 -2.13 25.15 14.38
C LEU A 271 -1.89 25.98 15.65
N ASN A 272 -2.70 25.77 16.69
CA ASN A 272 -2.51 26.42 17.99
C ASN A 272 -1.24 25.91 18.68
N LEU A 273 -0.97 24.60 18.62
CA LEU A 273 0.23 23.98 19.20
C LEU A 273 1.51 24.47 18.51
N THR A 274 1.48 24.53 17.18
CA THR A 274 2.67 24.79 16.34
C THR A 274 2.92 26.27 16.08
N GLY A 275 1.96 27.14 16.38
CA GLY A 275 2.05 28.57 16.07
C GLY A 275 1.91 28.88 14.57
N GLY A 276 1.27 27.99 13.81
CA GLY A 276 0.88 28.20 12.42
C GLY A 276 1.64 27.37 11.37
N LEU A 277 1.49 27.78 10.11
CA LEU A 277 2.03 27.06 8.95
C LEU A 277 3.44 27.54 8.56
N MET A 278 4.25 26.59 8.09
CA MET A 278 5.51 26.82 7.39
C MET A 278 5.30 26.76 5.87
N PHE A 279 4.54 25.77 5.39
CA PHE A 279 4.17 25.64 3.97
C PHE A 279 2.66 25.45 3.82
N ASN A 280 2.12 25.98 2.73
CA ASN A 280 0.74 25.78 2.30
C ASN A 280 0.71 25.68 0.77
N LEU A 281 0.44 24.49 0.25
CA LEU A 281 0.47 24.19 -1.18
C LEU A 281 -0.91 23.74 -1.63
N THR A 282 -1.40 24.30 -2.73
CA THR A 282 -2.67 23.94 -3.35
C THR A 282 -2.44 23.21 -4.68
N PHE A 283 -3.34 22.28 -4.99
CA PHE A 283 -3.21 21.38 -6.13
C PHE A 283 -4.50 21.33 -6.97
N PRO A 284 -4.41 21.10 -8.30
CA PRO A 284 -3.18 21.01 -9.08
C PRO A 284 -2.45 22.36 -9.08
N ASN A 285 -1.13 22.33 -8.90
CA ASN A 285 -0.33 23.55 -8.78
C ASN A 285 -0.29 24.24 -10.17
N PRO A 286 -0.73 25.51 -10.31
CA PRO A 286 -0.78 26.20 -11.59
C PRO A 286 0.59 26.41 -12.25
#